data_AF-A0A0F2S463-F1
#
_entry.id   AF-A0A0F2S463-F1
#
_cell.length_a   1.000
_cell.length_b   1.000
_cell.length_c   1.000
_cell.angle_alpha   90.00
_cell.angle_beta   90.00
_cell.angle_gamma   90.00
#
_symmetry.space_group_name_H-M   'P 1'
#
loop_
_entity.id
_entity.type
_entity.pdbx_description
1 polymer ?
#
loop_
_entity_poly.entity_id
_entity_poly.type
_entity_poly.pdbx_seq_one_letter_code
_entity_poly.pdbx_strand_id
1 'polypeptide(L)'
;MKPPVCDTPFDVAVWLTDRAMQDGEYLQPQKLHRIMYLAQAYYAAASKGQRLMPAIFITSTFGPIEPCTFRAFENGRPEIQVRAVPDTQKHFLDSVWRRFGAHTVDYLNRMICEHSPYLEAQMAGPRGEISLDSMVAFYGRQRPAEDQGAGGSSTRTPPSVEQVMRPRVMRSHKGKPVNVHPWMPKKRLSDDPK
;
A
#
# COMPACT_ATOMS: atom_id res chain seq x y z
N MET A 1 3.26 0.96 20.83
CA MET A 1 3.22 0.99 19.36
C MET A 1 3.41 -0.44 18.85
N LYS A 2 2.58 -0.93 17.92
CA LYS A 2 2.80 -2.27 17.34
C LYS A 2 4.06 -2.24 16.46
N PRO A 3 4.85 -3.32 16.42
CA PRO A 3 5.99 -3.37 15.52
C PRO A 3 5.52 -3.29 14.05
N PRO A 4 6.36 -2.74 13.15
CA PRO A 4 6.14 -2.84 11.71
C PRO A 4 5.96 -4.30 11.28
N VAL A 5 5.20 -4.52 10.20
CA VAL A 5 4.94 -5.88 9.73
C VAL A 5 6.12 -6.49 8.97
N CYS A 6 6.72 -5.70 8.08
CA CYS A 6 7.94 -6.08 7.36
C CYS A 6 9.14 -5.66 8.19
N ASP A 7 10.26 -6.36 8.03
CA ASP A 7 11.47 -6.10 8.80
C ASP A 7 12.25 -4.91 8.24
N THR A 8 12.13 -4.65 6.94
CA THR A 8 12.80 -3.54 6.26
C THR A 8 11.89 -2.89 5.21
N PRO A 9 12.13 -1.62 4.81
CA PRO A 9 11.49 -1.05 3.63
C PRO A 9 11.87 -1.77 2.34
N PHE A 10 13.02 -2.47 2.33
CA PHE A 10 13.48 -3.24 1.18
C PHE A 10 12.58 -4.44 0.87
N ASP A 11 12.02 -5.10 1.88
CA ASP A 11 11.09 -6.22 1.67
C ASP A 11 9.88 -5.78 0.83
N VAL A 12 9.35 -4.59 1.12
CA VAL A 12 8.24 -3.99 0.36
C VAL A 12 8.71 -3.49 -1.01
N ALA A 13 9.89 -2.86 -1.06
CA ALA A 13 10.43 -2.31 -2.30
C ALA A 13 10.69 -3.39 -3.35
N VAL A 14 11.38 -4.47 -2.96
CA VAL A 14 11.66 -5.62 -3.83
C VAL A 14 10.37 -6.30 -4.26
N TRP A 15 9.41 -6.48 -3.35
CA TRP A 15 8.10 -7.04 -3.72
C TRP A 15 7.40 -6.22 -4.81
N LEU A 16 7.41 -4.88 -4.70
CA LEU A 16 6.81 -3.99 -5.69
C LEU A 16 7.54 -4.03 -7.04
N THR A 17 8.87 -4.06 -7.03
CA THR A 17 9.68 -4.21 -8.24
C THR A 17 9.40 -5.54 -8.93
N ASP A 18 9.37 -6.64 -8.19
CA ASP A 18 9.09 -7.97 -8.73
C ASP A 18 7.65 -8.04 -9.27
N ARG A 19 6.68 -7.40 -8.62
CA ARG A 19 5.29 -7.30 -9.12
C ARG A 19 5.20 -6.53 -10.44
N ALA A 20 5.94 -5.42 -10.56
CA ALA A 20 6.00 -4.65 -11.80
C ALA A 20 6.63 -5.46 -12.95
N MET A 21 7.70 -6.19 -12.67
CA MET A 21 8.34 -7.07 -13.65
C MET A 21 7.39 -8.17 -14.13
N GLN A 22 6.57 -8.75 -13.25
CA GLN A 22 5.54 -9.72 -13.62
C GLN A 22 4.47 -9.14 -14.56
N ASP A 23 4.18 -7.84 -14.44
CA ASP A 23 3.28 -7.12 -15.35
C ASP A 23 4.01 -6.60 -16.61
N GLY A 24 5.30 -6.94 -16.79
CA GLY A 24 6.11 -6.53 -17.93
C GLY A 24 6.57 -5.07 -17.91
N GLU A 25 6.49 -4.40 -16.75
CA GLU A 25 6.83 -2.99 -16.58
C GLU A 25 8.13 -2.84 -15.77
N TYR A 26 9.00 -1.93 -16.21
CA TYR A 26 10.11 -1.46 -15.38
C TYR A 26 9.62 -0.41 -14.37
N LEU A 27 9.74 -0.68 -13.08
CA LEU A 27 9.36 0.25 -12.03
C LEU A 27 10.47 1.28 -11.78
N GLN A 28 10.25 2.50 -12.26
CA GLN A 28 11.18 3.61 -12.02
C GLN A 28 11.31 3.91 -10.51
N PRO A 29 12.51 4.25 -9.99
CA PRO A 29 12.73 4.53 -8.57
C PRO A 29 11.78 5.59 -8.01
N GLN A 30 11.51 6.66 -8.76
CA GLN A 30 10.56 7.69 -8.34
C GLN A 30 9.14 7.11 -8.14
N LYS A 31 8.66 6.27 -9.07
CA LYS A 31 7.34 5.62 -8.97
C LYS A 31 7.27 4.70 -7.76
N LEU A 32 8.34 3.92 -7.53
CA LEU A 32 8.48 3.04 -6.38
C LEU A 32 8.24 3.78 -5.07
N HIS A 33 8.88 4.93 -4.85
CA HIS A 33 8.71 5.69 -3.61
C HIS A 33 7.28 6.22 -3.40
N ARG A 34 6.58 6.61 -4.47
CA ARG A 34 5.18 7.05 -4.37
C ARG A 34 4.28 5.89 -3.96
N ILE A 35 4.49 4.72 -4.55
CA ILE A 35 3.70 3.54 -4.23
C ILE A 35 4.03 3.03 -2.82
N MET A 36 5.30 3.05 -2.40
CA MET A 36 5.71 2.73 -1.02
C MET A 36 5.08 3.68 0.00
N TYR A 37 5.08 4.99 -0.28
CA TYR A 37 4.44 5.99 0.57
C TYR A 37 2.94 5.72 0.72
N LEU A 38 2.23 5.49 -0.40
CA LEU A 38 0.80 5.17 -0.38
C LEU A 38 0.54 3.85 0.35
N ALA A 39 1.35 2.82 0.14
CA ALA A 39 1.23 1.55 0.82
C ALA A 39 1.35 1.71 2.35
N GLN A 40 2.34 2.47 2.82
CA GLN A 40 2.51 2.77 4.24
C GLN A 40 1.30 3.53 4.80
N ALA A 41 0.85 4.57 4.10
CA ALA A 41 -0.23 5.44 4.55
C ALA A 41 -1.57 4.69 4.64
N TYR A 42 -1.95 3.96 3.59
CA TYR A 42 -3.19 3.17 3.59
C TYR A 42 -3.15 2.01 4.58
N TYR A 43 -1.99 1.34 4.71
CA TYR A 43 -1.86 0.27 5.68
C TYR A 43 -2.03 0.80 7.11
N ALA A 44 -1.36 1.91 7.45
CA ALA A 44 -1.45 2.50 8.77
C ALA A 44 -2.86 3.01 9.07
N ALA A 45 -3.52 3.64 8.10
CA ALA A 45 -4.91 4.07 8.23
C ALA A 45 -5.87 2.89 8.52
N ALA A 46 -5.67 1.74 7.86
CA ALA A 46 -6.50 0.56 8.04
C ALA A 46 -6.19 -0.26 9.30
N SER A 47 -4.97 -0.15 9.84
CA SER A 47 -4.44 -1.01 10.89
C SER A 47 -4.29 -0.33 12.24
N LYS A 48 -5.02 0.77 12.48
CA LYS A 48 -4.96 1.59 13.71
C LYS A 48 -3.54 2.10 13.99
N GLY A 49 -2.88 2.62 12.96
CA GLY A 49 -1.55 3.22 13.04
C GLY A 49 -0.39 2.22 13.09
N GLN A 50 -0.61 0.94 12.79
CA GLN A 50 0.51 0.00 12.63
C GLN A 50 1.27 0.30 11.33
N ARG A 51 2.60 0.30 11.40
CA ARG A 51 3.46 0.51 10.23
C ARG A 51 3.47 -0.74 9.34
N LEU A 52 3.46 -0.58 8.02
CA LEU A 52 3.68 -1.69 7.10
C LEU A 52 5.16 -2.10 7.11
N MET A 53 6.03 -1.10 7.05
CA MET A 53 7.49 -1.23 7.07
C MET A 53 8.10 -0.17 8.01
N PRO A 54 9.30 -0.41 8.55
CA PRO A 54 10.05 0.58 9.33
C PRO A 54 10.65 1.64 8.39
N ALA A 55 9.80 2.46 7.78
CA ALA A 55 10.20 3.52 6.87
C ALA A 55 9.94 4.91 7.47
N ILE A 56 10.79 5.86 7.09
CA ILE A 56 10.58 7.30 7.27
C ILE A 56 10.47 7.91 5.89
N PHE A 57 9.40 8.64 5.62
CA PHE A 57 9.24 9.37 4.38
C PHE A 57 9.53 10.84 4.62
N ILE A 58 10.29 11.45 3.72
CA ILE A 58 10.59 12.87 3.75
C ILE A 58 10.10 13.55 2.47
N THR A 59 9.86 14.85 2.55
CA THR A 59 9.59 15.67 1.38
C THR A 59 10.85 15.84 0.52
N SER A 60 10.65 16.02 -0.79
CA SER A 60 11.74 16.31 -1.73
C SER A 60 11.21 17.07 -2.94
N THR A 61 12.09 17.63 -3.76
CA THR A 61 11.70 18.29 -5.02
C THR A 61 10.92 17.37 -5.96
N PHE A 62 11.08 16.06 -5.81
CA PHE A 62 10.40 15.07 -6.64
C PHE A 62 9.15 14.51 -5.96
N GLY A 63 8.80 14.88 -4.73
CA GLY A 63 7.72 14.25 -3.94
C GLY A 63 8.25 13.42 -2.77
N PRO A 64 7.42 12.58 -2.12
CA PRO A 64 7.86 11.82 -0.95
C PRO A 64 8.90 10.77 -1.33
N ILE A 65 9.97 10.65 -0.54
CA ILE A 65 10.99 9.61 -0.70
C ILE A 65 11.28 8.93 0.62
N GLU A 66 11.63 7.64 0.57
CA GLU A 66 12.25 6.92 1.68
C GLU A 66 13.77 6.95 1.43
N PRO A 67 14.57 7.66 2.24
CA PRO A 67 15.96 7.97 1.89
C PRO A 67 16.86 6.74 1.69
N CYS A 68 16.71 5.71 2.51
CA CYS A 68 17.61 4.55 2.49
C CYS A 68 17.38 3.70 1.24
N THR A 69 16.12 3.41 0.93
CA THR A 69 15.70 2.71 -0.30
C THR A 69 16.06 3.53 -1.52
N PHE A 70 15.87 4.86 -1.48
CA PHE A 70 16.26 5.73 -2.60
C PHE A 70 17.75 5.57 -2.91
N ARG A 71 18.60 5.71 -1.89
CA ARG A 71 20.05 5.61 -2.02
C ARG A 71 20.50 4.22 -2.50
N ALA A 72 19.89 3.16 -1.97
CA ALA A 72 20.23 1.78 -2.34
C ALA A 72 19.81 1.44 -3.77
N PHE A 73 18.75 2.07 -4.30
CA PHE A 73 18.22 1.83 -5.64
C PHE A 73 18.73 2.81 -6.71
N GLU A 74 19.62 3.75 -6.37
CA GLU A 74 20.14 4.78 -7.30
C GLU A 74 20.73 4.17 -8.58
N ASN A 75 21.37 3.00 -8.48
CA ASN A 75 22.01 2.30 -9.60
C ASN A 75 21.21 1.07 -10.10
N GLY A 76 19.92 0.98 -9.74
CA GLY A 76 19.07 -0.17 -10.05
C GLY A 76 18.77 -1.03 -8.83
N ARG A 77 18.20 -2.23 -9.06
CA ARG A 77 17.81 -3.16 -7.97
C ARG A 77 19.06 -3.64 -7.24
N PRO A 78 19.22 -3.37 -5.93
CA PRO A 78 20.40 -3.79 -5.19
C PRO A 78 20.38 -5.30 -4.94
N GLU A 79 21.58 -5.89 -4.80
CA GLU A 79 21.77 -7.28 -4.38
C GLU A 79 21.61 -7.38 -2.86
N ILE A 80 20.37 -7.54 -2.41
CA ILE A 80 20.04 -7.67 -0.99
C ILE A 80 19.17 -8.90 -0.76
N GLN A 81 19.43 -9.59 0.35
CA GLN A 81 18.55 -10.66 0.81
C GLN A 81 17.37 -10.04 1.55
N VAL A 82 16.19 -10.11 0.93
CA VAL A 82 14.93 -9.68 1.54
C VAL A 82 14.21 -10.83 2.23
N ARG A 83 13.43 -10.49 3.25
CA ARG A 83 12.51 -11.43 3.88
C ARG A 83 11.18 -11.43 3.14
N ALA A 84 10.50 -12.57 3.14
CA ALA A 84 9.23 -12.69 2.46
C ALA A 84 8.15 -11.87 3.19
N VAL A 85 7.49 -10.97 2.46
CA VAL A 85 6.30 -10.27 2.94
C VAL A 85 5.21 -11.31 3.31
N PRO A 86 4.53 -11.22 4.46
CA PRO A 86 3.48 -12.18 4.80
C PRO A 86 2.30 -12.12 3.81
N ASP A 87 1.60 -13.23 3.59
CA ASP A 87 0.63 -13.35 2.48
C ASP A 87 -0.54 -12.37 2.57
N THR A 88 -1.01 -12.06 3.78
CA THR A 88 -2.03 -11.03 4.00
C THR A 88 -1.55 -9.65 3.48
N GLN A 89 -0.29 -9.31 3.70
CA GLN A 89 0.32 -8.05 3.27
C GLN A 89 0.67 -8.07 1.78
N LYS A 90 1.03 -9.23 1.21
CA LYS A 90 1.14 -9.37 -0.26
C LYS A 90 -0.18 -9.05 -0.95
N HIS A 91 -1.30 -9.57 -0.43
CA HIS A 91 -2.63 -9.26 -0.97
C HIS A 91 -2.99 -7.77 -0.85
N PHE A 92 -2.62 -7.14 0.27
CA PHE A 92 -2.77 -5.70 0.45
C PHE A 92 -1.94 -4.91 -0.58
N LEU A 93 -0.64 -5.22 -0.70
CA LEU A 93 0.26 -4.58 -1.65
C LEU A 93 -0.20 -4.75 -3.10
N ASP A 94 -0.74 -5.91 -3.45
CA ASP A 94 -1.31 -6.18 -4.77
C ASP A 94 -2.57 -5.34 -5.04
N SER A 95 -3.35 -5.03 -4.00
CA SER A 95 -4.49 -4.12 -4.11
C SER A 95 -4.06 -2.66 -4.30
N VAL A 96 -3.02 -2.23 -3.56
CA VAL A 96 -2.36 -0.93 -3.77
C VAL A 96 -1.79 -0.83 -5.20
N TRP A 97 -1.09 -1.87 -5.66
CA TRP A 97 -0.54 -1.94 -7.02
C TRP A 97 -1.63 -1.86 -8.09
N ARG A 98 -2.72 -2.62 -7.98
CA ARG A 98 -3.84 -2.51 -8.93
C ARG A 98 -4.45 -1.11 -8.99
N ARG A 99 -4.44 -0.38 -7.87
CA ARG A 99 -5.01 0.96 -7.81
C ARG A 99 -4.08 2.03 -8.38
N PHE A 100 -2.78 1.96 -8.08
CA PHE A 100 -1.85 3.05 -8.36
C PHE A 100 -0.76 2.70 -9.38
N GLY A 101 -0.53 1.41 -9.65
CA GLY A 101 0.52 0.92 -10.53
C GLY A 101 0.37 1.35 -11.98
N ALA A 102 -0.86 1.55 -12.48
CA ALA A 102 -1.08 2.03 -13.85
C ALA A 102 -0.84 3.54 -14.02
N HIS A 103 -0.69 4.31 -12.94
CA HIS A 103 -0.50 5.75 -13.03
C HIS A 103 0.96 6.13 -13.32
N THR A 104 1.15 7.26 -14.01
CA THR A 104 2.47 7.83 -14.26
C THR A 104 3.07 8.41 -12.99
N VAL A 105 4.40 8.58 -12.98
CA VAL A 105 5.12 9.26 -11.88
C VAL A 105 4.54 10.66 -11.66
N ASP A 106 4.35 11.43 -12.72
CA ASP A 106 3.84 12.80 -12.64
C ASP A 106 2.44 12.88 -12.04
N TYR A 107 1.55 11.95 -12.43
CA TYR A 107 0.21 11.89 -11.86
C TYR A 107 0.25 11.59 -10.37
N LEU A 108 0.99 10.55 -9.97
CA LEU A 108 1.13 10.17 -8.57
C LEU A 108 1.78 11.29 -7.76
N ASN A 109 2.78 11.95 -8.32
CA ASN A 109 3.48 13.04 -7.65
C ASN A 109 2.55 14.23 -7.43
N ARG A 110 1.87 14.70 -8.49
CA ARG A 110 0.90 15.80 -8.39
C ARG A 110 -0.18 15.50 -7.37
N MET A 111 -0.74 14.29 -7.38
CA MET A 111 -1.72 13.85 -6.40
C MET A 111 -1.18 13.91 -4.98
N ILE A 112 -0.05 13.25 -4.70
CA ILE A 112 0.47 13.15 -3.34
C ILE A 112 0.93 14.51 -2.79
N CYS A 113 1.53 15.35 -3.63
CA CYS A 113 2.00 16.66 -3.22
C CYS A 113 0.86 17.65 -2.90
N GLU A 114 -0.37 17.36 -3.33
CA GLU A 114 -1.57 18.12 -2.95
C GLU A 114 -2.19 17.65 -1.62
N HIS A 115 -1.71 16.55 -1.04
CA HIS A 115 -2.23 16.01 0.22
C HIS A 115 -1.66 16.75 1.44
N SER A 116 -2.49 16.94 2.47
CA SER A 116 -2.09 17.71 3.66
C SER A 116 -0.86 17.17 4.39
N PRO A 117 -0.64 15.84 4.55
CA PRO A 117 0.58 15.31 5.18
C PRO A 117 1.85 15.77 4.49
N TYR A 118 1.84 15.83 3.16
CA TYR A 118 2.97 16.27 2.37
C TYR A 118 3.19 17.78 2.52
N LEU A 119 2.12 18.57 2.37
CA LEU A 119 2.17 20.03 2.44
C LEU A 119 2.63 20.51 3.82
N GLU A 120 2.09 19.93 4.90
CA GLU A 120 2.47 20.24 6.27
C GLU A 120 3.97 19.97 6.52
N ALA A 121 4.46 18.79 6.11
CA ALA A 121 5.86 18.44 6.22
C ALA A 121 6.77 19.35 5.35
N GLN A 122 6.29 19.75 4.16
CA GLN A 122 7.02 20.65 3.27
C GLN A 122 7.13 22.07 3.84
N MET A 123 6.10 22.54 4.54
CA MET A 123 6.08 23.83 5.24
C MET A 123 7.01 23.86 6.46
N ALA A 124 7.21 22.72 7.13
CA ALA A 124 8.12 22.61 8.26
C ALA A 124 9.59 22.79 7.87
N GLY A 125 9.94 22.53 6.61
CA GLY A 125 11.27 22.81 6.05
C GLY A 125 11.71 21.85 4.96
N PRO A 126 12.89 22.09 4.35
CA PRO A 126 13.49 21.18 3.39
C PRO A 126 13.67 19.78 4.01
N ARG A 127 13.28 18.74 3.27
CA ARG A 127 13.37 17.34 3.73
C ARG A 127 12.59 17.07 5.02
N GLY A 128 11.50 17.82 5.25
CA GLY A 128 10.62 17.60 6.38
C GLY A 128 10.08 16.17 6.41
N GLU A 129 10.07 15.56 7.60
CA GLU A 129 9.52 14.23 7.82
C GLU A 129 7.99 14.26 7.70
N ILE A 130 7.45 13.34 6.91
CA ILE A 130 6.01 13.12 6.81
C ILE A 130 5.62 12.11 7.89
N SER A 131 5.04 12.61 8.98
CA SER A 131 4.74 11.79 10.15
C SER A 131 3.69 10.72 9.85
N LEU A 132 3.82 9.56 10.48
CA LEU A 132 2.81 8.49 10.35
C LEU A 132 1.42 8.95 10.79
N ASP A 133 1.36 9.77 11.84
CA ASP A 133 0.10 10.26 12.39
C ASP A 133 -0.63 11.18 11.41
N SER A 134 0.09 12.03 10.68
CA SER A 134 -0.51 12.85 9.61
C SER A 134 -1.04 11.98 8.47
N MET A 135 -0.32 10.92 8.08
CA MET A 135 -0.81 9.95 7.09
C MET A 135 -2.10 9.28 7.56
N VAL A 136 -2.13 8.75 8.80
CA VAL A 136 -3.31 8.09 9.37
C VAL A 136 -4.50 9.06 9.43
N ALA A 137 -4.28 10.29 9.89
CA ALA A 137 -5.30 11.31 10.00
C ALA A 137 -5.85 11.78 8.64
N PHE A 138 -5.06 11.69 7.56
CA PHE A 138 -5.49 12.07 6.22
C PHE A 138 -6.19 10.92 5.48
N TYR A 139 -5.54 9.76 5.41
CA TYR A 139 -6.00 8.61 4.63
C TYR A 139 -7.06 7.76 5.34
N GLY A 140 -7.20 7.89 6.66
CA GLY A 140 -8.22 7.21 7.45
C GLY A 140 -9.58 7.92 7.50
N ARG A 141 -9.72 9.10 6.90
CA ARG A 141 -10.98 9.85 6.91
C ARG A 141 -12.06 9.14 6.10
N GLN A 142 -13.23 8.94 6.71
CA GLN A 142 -14.41 8.49 5.99
C GLN A 142 -14.96 9.62 5.12
N ARG A 143 -15.31 9.30 3.87
CA ARG A 143 -15.85 10.28 2.93
C ARG A 143 -17.34 10.52 3.23
N PRO A 144 -17.81 11.78 3.30
CA PRO A 144 -19.24 12.07 3.31
C PRO A 144 -19.92 11.47 2.08
N ALA A 145 -21.15 10.96 2.24
CA ALA A 145 -21.88 10.22 1.20
C ALA A 145 -22.08 11.03 -0.11
N GLU A 146 -22.15 12.36 -0.02
CA GLU A 146 -22.42 13.28 -1.14
C GLU A 146 -21.27 13.34 -2.16
N ASP A 147 -20.04 13.12 -1.71
CA ASP A 147 -18.83 13.21 -2.56
C ASP A 147 -18.54 11.88 -3.28
N GLN A 148 -19.32 10.82 -3.00
CA GLN A 148 -19.18 9.50 -3.62
C GLN A 148 -19.79 9.43 -5.04
N GLY A 149 -20.67 10.38 -5.40
CA GLY A 149 -21.37 10.43 -6.70
C GLY A 149 -20.66 11.25 -7.79
N ALA A 150 -19.72 12.11 -7.42
CA ALA A 150 -18.93 12.88 -8.39
C ALA A 150 -17.75 12.02 -8.86
N GLY A 151 -17.85 11.44 -10.04
CA GLY A 151 -16.74 10.76 -10.75
C GLY A 151 -15.57 11.69 -11.15
N GLY A 152 -15.43 12.84 -10.49
CA GLY A 152 -14.34 13.78 -10.67
C GLY A 152 -13.10 13.32 -9.88
N SER A 153 -12.02 13.04 -10.59
CA SER A 153 -10.68 12.81 -10.03
C SER A 153 -10.13 14.10 -9.41
N SER A 154 -10.66 14.53 -8.26
CA SER A 154 -10.01 15.56 -7.46
C SER A 154 -8.74 14.98 -6.85
N THR A 155 -7.58 15.47 -7.26
CA THR A 155 -6.29 15.04 -6.71
C THR A 155 -6.05 15.46 -5.28
N ARG A 156 -6.87 16.38 -4.74
CA ARG A 156 -6.87 16.77 -3.33
C ARG A 156 -7.48 15.72 -2.41
N THR A 157 -8.32 14.83 -2.93
CA THR A 157 -9.02 13.82 -2.14
C THR A 157 -8.53 12.43 -2.52
N PRO A 158 -7.83 11.71 -1.63
CA PRO A 158 -7.36 10.38 -1.93
C PRO A 158 -8.54 9.39 -1.99
N PRO A 159 -8.42 8.26 -2.71
CA PRO A 159 -9.36 7.15 -2.58
C PRO A 159 -9.54 6.70 -1.13
N SER A 160 -10.72 6.22 -0.74
CA SER A 160 -10.94 5.71 0.62
C SER A 160 -10.21 4.38 0.86
N VAL A 161 -10.01 4.02 2.14
CA VAL A 161 -9.38 2.75 2.52
C VAL A 161 -10.11 1.56 1.89
N GLU A 162 -11.45 1.57 1.86
CA GLU A 162 -12.28 0.51 1.28
C GLU A 162 -12.10 0.40 -0.24
N GLN A 163 -11.88 1.54 -0.92
CA GLN A 163 -11.64 1.56 -2.36
C GLN A 163 -10.27 0.98 -2.73
N VAL A 164 -9.26 1.17 -1.86
CA VAL A 164 -7.92 0.61 -2.05
C VAL A 164 -7.86 -0.85 -1.60
N MET A 165 -8.45 -1.17 -0.46
CA MET A 165 -8.44 -2.50 0.16
C MET A 165 -9.68 -3.32 -0.19
N ARG A 166 -10.02 -3.39 -1.48
CA ARG A 166 -11.20 -4.15 -1.92
C ARG A 166 -11.11 -5.60 -1.41
N PRO A 167 -12.05 -6.06 -0.56
CA PRO A 167 -12.09 -7.46 -0.16
C PRO A 167 -12.18 -8.33 -1.40
N ARG A 168 -11.37 -9.39 -1.50
CA ARG A 168 -11.55 -10.40 -2.55
C ARG A 168 -12.90 -11.09 -2.33
N VAL A 169 -13.92 -10.61 -3.03
CA VAL A 169 -15.18 -11.33 -3.17
C VAL A 169 -14.92 -12.46 -4.15
N MET A 170 -14.82 -13.69 -3.67
CA MET A 170 -14.85 -14.86 -4.53
C MET A 170 -16.16 -14.85 -5.31
N ARG A 171 -16.09 -15.04 -6.62
CA ARG A 171 -17.26 -15.09 -7.49
C ARG A 171 -17.43 -16.52 -8.00
N SER A 172 -18.67 -16.98 -8.05
CA SER A 172 -19.02 -18.24 -8.72
C SER A 172 -18.73 -18.12 -10.21
N HIS A 173 -18.75 -19.26 -10.93
CA HIS A 173 -18.67 -19.27 -12.40
C HIS A 173 -19.77 -18.43 -13.09
N LYS A 174 -20.83 -18.05 -12.38
CA LYS A 174 -21.91 -17.16 -12.85
C LYS A 174 -21.73 -15.70 -12.39
N GLY A 175 -20.56 -15.33 -11.86
CA GLY A 175 -20.23 -13.97 -11.43
C GLY A 175 -20.83 -13.52 -10.09
N LYS A 176 -21.68 -14.34 -9.44
CA LYS A 176 -22.27 -14.00 -8.13
C LYS A 176 -21.23 -14.10 -7.01
N PRO A 177 -21.20 -13.16 -6.04
CA PRO A 177 -20.42 -13.28 -4.80
C PRO A 177 -20.66 -14.60 -4.08
N VAL A 178 -19.60 -15.22 -3.57
CA VAL A 178 -19.62 -16.48 -2.82
C VAL A 178 -18.84 -16.31 -1.53
N ASN A 179 -19.47 -16.69 -0.42
CA ASN A 179 -18.79 -16.87 0.86
C ASN A 179 -18.11 -18.24 0.87
N VAL A 180 -16.81 -18.26 1.18
CA VAL A 180 -15.99 -19.47 1.15
C VAL A 180 -15.75 -19.90 2.56
N HIS A 181 -16.32 -21.04 2.94
CA HIS A 181 -16.02 -21.68 4.21
C HIS A 181 -14.87 -22.67 4.00
N PRO A 182 -13.91 -22.78 4.94
CA PRO A 182 -12.89 -23.83 4.91
C PRO A 182 -13.58 -25.20 4.85
N TRP A 183 -13.16 -26.06 3.93
CA TRP A 183 -13.66 -27.42 3.85
C TRP A 183 -13.19 -28.21 5.07
N MET A 184 -14.14 -28.68 5.89
CA MET A 184 -13.86 -29.56 7.03
C MET A 184 -14.21 -31.01 6.65
N PRO A 185 -13.25 -31.96 6.67
CA PRO A 185 -13.55 -33.36 6.45
C PRO A 185 -14.48 -33.88 7.56
N LYS A 186 -15.55 -34.59 7.18
CA LYS A 186 -16.41 -35.29 8.14
C LYS A 186 -15.58 -36.35 8.85
N LYS A 187 -15.56 -36.33 10.19
CA LYS A 187 -15.04 -37.44 11.00
C LYS A 187 -15.79 -38.71 10.58
N ARG A 188 -15.09 -39.76 10.17
CA ARG A 188 -15.68 -41.11 10.11
C ARG A 188 -16.11 -41.45 11.53
N LEU A 189 -17.38 -41.83 11.73
CA LEU A 189 -17.74 -42.56 12.93
C LEU A 189 -16.88 -43.83 12.91
N SER A 190 -16.01 -43.95 13.91
CA SER A 190 -15.24 -45.16 14.17
C SER A 190 -16.20 -46.31 14.46
N ASP A 191 -15.91 -47.47 13.87
CA ASP A 191 -16.54 -48.75 14.17
C ASP A 191 -16.62 -48.97 15.70
N ASP A 192 -17.81 -49.26 16.19
CA ASP A 192 -18.02 -49.69 17.57
C ASP A 192 -17.32 -51.04 17.81
N PRO A 193 -16.56 -51.21 18.90
CA PRO A 193 -16.00 -52.51 19.25
C PRO A 193 -17.12 -53.41 19.79
N LYS A 194 -17.27 -54.60 19.19
CA LYS A 194 -17.96 -55.74 19.82
C LYS A 194 -16.98 -56.51 20.70
#